data_AF-A0A0R3KNP3-F1
#
_entry.id   AF-A0A0R3KNP3-F1
#
_cell.length_a   1.000
_cell.length_b   1.000
_cell.length_c   1.000
_cell.angle_alpha   90.00
_cell.angle_beta   90.00
_cell.angle_gamma   90.00
#
_symmetry.space_group_name_H-M   'P 1'
#
loop_
_entity.id
_entity.type
_entity.pdbx_description
1 polymer ?
#
loop_
_entity_poly.entity_id
_entity_poly.type
_entity_poly.pdbx_seq_one_letter_code
_entity_poly.pdbx_strand_id
1 'polypeptide(L)' 'MRTNIEIDDALMAEAQKASGHQTKKQTVEQALRLMIRLRGQREVDGAFGKYRWRGSPARSRKERGAG' A
#
# COMPACT_ATOMS: atom_id res chain seq x y z
N MET A 1 -20.30 -7.99 -8.49
CA MET A 1 -20.67 -7.97 -9.92
C MET A 1 -19.83 -9.00 -10.65
N ARG A 2 -20.42 -9.78 -11.57
CA ARG A 2 -19.64 -10.65 -12.46
C ARG A 2 -19.23 -9.80 -13.67
N THR A 3 -17.93 -9.72 -13.93
CA THR A 3 -17.37 -8.97 -15.05
C THR A 3 -16.39 -9.87 -15.78
N ASN A 4 -16.44 -9.86 -17.10
CA ASN A 4 -15.46 -10.53 -17.94
C ASN A 4 -14.48 -9.47 -18.46
N ILE A 5 -13.21 -9.63 -18.13
CA ILE A 5 -12.12 -8.74 -18.53
C ILE A 5 -10.94 -9.60 -18.95
N GLU A 6 -10.22 -9.17 -19.99
CA GLU A 6 -8.97 -9.79 -20.41
C GLU A 6 -7.85 -9.26 -19.52
N ILE A 7 -7.06 -10.17 -18.96
CA ILE A 7 -5.88 -9.86 -18.14
C ILE A 7 -4.77 -10.80 -18.58
N ASP A 8 -3.57 -10.24 -18.75
CA ASP A 8 -2.37 -11.03 -19.00
C ASP A 8 -2.15 -12.10 -17.91
N ASP A 9 -1.95 -13.35 -18.31
CA ASP A 9 -1.86 -14.46 -17.38
C ASP A 9 -0.54 -14.45 -16.58
N ALA A 10 0.56 -13.95 -17.15
CA ALA A 10 1.82 -13.83 -16.43
C ALA A 10 1.72 -12.77 -15.32
N LEU A 11 1.09 -11.63 -15.62
CA LEU A 11 0.78 -10.58 -14.65
C LEU A 11 -0.10 -11.12 -13.51
N MET A 12 -1.15 -11.88 -13.83
CA MET A 12 -2.02 -12.47 -12.81
C MET A 12 -1.27 -13.47 -11.93
N ALA A 13 -0.41 -14.31 -12.52
CA ALA A 13 0.39 -15.27 -11.78
C ALA A 13 1.38 -14.59 -10.82
N GLU A 14 2.06 -13.55 -11.29
CA GLU A 14 2.97 -12.75 -10.45
C GLU A 14 2.22 -12.07 -9.31
N ALA A 15 1.07 -11.45 -9.60
CA ALA A 15 0.24 -10.81 -8.59
C ALA A 15 -0.30 -11.80 -7.55
N GLN A 16 -0.71 -13.00 -7.97
CA GLN A 16 -1.14 -14.07 -7.05
C GLN A 16 -0.01 -14.52 -6.14
N LYS A 17 1.21 -14.69 -6.68
CA LYS A 17 2.39 -15.07 -5.90
C LYS A 17 2.78 -13.97 -4.91
N ALA A 18 2.77 -12.71 -5.34
CA ALA A 18 3.12 -11.57 -4.49
C ALA A 18 2.09 -11.33 -3.37
N SER A 19 0.81 -11.55 -3.65
CA SER A 19 -0.28 -11.38 -2.67
C SER A 19 -0.52 -12.58 -1.76
N GLY A 20 -0.07 -13.78 -2.17
CA GLY A 20 -0.37 -15.04 -1.49
C GLY A 20 -1.82 -15.51 -1.68
N HIS A 21 -2.54 -14.97 -2.66
CA HIS A 21 -3.95 -15.30 -2.90
C HIS A 21 -4.14 -16.47 -3.87
N GLN A 22 -5.00 -17.40 -3.47
CA GLN A 22 -5.28 -18.61 -4.25
C GLN A 22 -6.18 -18.35 -5.47
N THR A 23 -7.00 -17.28 -5.44
CA THR A 23 -7.98 -17.01 -6.49
C THR A 23 -7.69 -15.70 -7.22
N LYS A 24 -7.97 -15.68 -8.54
CA LYS A 24 -7.92 -14.45 -9.36
C LYS A 24 -8.81 -13.35 -8.76
N LYS A 25 -9.99 -13.71 -8.22
CA LYS A 25 -10.92 -12.75 -7.58
C LYS A 25 -10.29 -12.03 -6.38
N GLN A 26 -9.72 -12.76 -5.42
CA GLN A 26 -9.11 -12.17 -4.23
C GLN A 26 -7.95 -11.23 -4.61
N THR A 27 -7.13 -11.67 -5.56
CA THR A 27 -5.98 -10.92 -6.08
C THR A 27 -6.42 -9.60 -6.71
N VAL A 28 -7.42 -9.64 -7.59
CA VAL A 28 -7.97 -8.44 -8.23
C VAL A 28 -8.59 -7.50 -7.20
N GLU A 29 -9.36 -8.02 -6.24
CA GLU A 29 -9.99 -7.20 -5.22
C GLU A 29 -8.95 -6.51 -4.30
N GLN A 30 -7.91 -7.23 -3.90
CA GLN A 30 -6.81 -6.66 -3.13
C GLN A 30 -6.04 -5.61 -3.93
N ALA A 31 -5.74 -5.87 -5.21
CA ALA A 31 -5.04 -4.93 -6.09
C ALA A 31 -5.82 -3.62 -6.24
N LEU A 32 -7.16 -3.69 -6.42
CA LEU A 32 -8.02 -2.50 -6.49
C LEU A 32 -8.02 -1.70 -5.18
N ARG A 33 -8.12 -2.38 -4.03
CA ARG A 33 -8.03 -1.72 -2.71
C ARG A 33 -6.68 -1.05 -2.50
N LEU A 34 -5.60 -1.71 -2.93
CA LEU A 34 -4.25 -1.16 -2.84
C LEU A 34 -4.11 0.09 -3.72
N MET A 35 -4.62 0.06 -4.96
CA MET A 35 -4.61 1.22 -5.86
C MET A 35 -5.28 2.44 -5.22
N ILE A 36 -6.49 2.26 -4.65
CA ILE A 36 -7.22 3.33 -3.95
C ILE A 36 -6.38 3.88 -2.79
N ARG A 37 -5.81 2.98 -1.97
CA ARG A 37 -4.96 3.37 -0.83
C ARG A 37 -3.73 4.17 -1.28
N LEU A 38 -3.04 3.73 -2.33
CA LEU A 38 -1.87 4.42 -2.87
C LEU A 38 -2.24 5.81 -3.41
N ARG A 39 -3.43 5.94 -4.02
CA ARG A 39 -3.92 7.24 -4.46
C ARG A 39 -4.20 8.17 -3.28
N GLY A 40 -4.86 7.67 -2.23
CA GLY A 40 -5.11 8.44 -1.01
C GLY A 40 -3.82 8.87 -0.31
N GLN A 41 -2.78 8.03 -0.31
CA GLN A 41 -1.46 8.42 0.22
C GLN A 41 -0.85 9.59 -0.56
N ARG A 42 -0.98 9.61 -1.89
CA ARG A 42 -0.52 10.74 -2.72
C ARG A 42 -1.26 12.05 -2.42
N GLU A 43 -2.51 11.99 -1.99
CA GLU A 43 -3.25 13.21 -1.60
C GLU A 43 -2.68 13.79 -0.29
N VAL A 44 -2.17 12.93 0.59
CA VAL A 44 -1.43 13.36 1.79
C VAL A 44 -0.09 14.00 1.42
N ASP A 45 0.45 13.79 0.21
CA ASP A 45 1.69 14.44 -0.20
C ASP A 45 1.57 15.97 -0.15
N GLY A 46 0.37 16.50 -0.46
CA GLY A 46 0.07 17.93 -0.35
C GLY A 46 0.07 18.47 1.08
N ALA A 47 0.16 17.62 2.11
CA ALA A 47 0.27 18.00 3.51
C ALA A 47 1.72 18.09 4.01
N PHE A 48 2.70 17.54 3.26
CA PHE A 48 4.11 17.68 3.64
C PHE A 48 4.52 19.15 3.71
N GLY A 49 5.20 19.52 4.80
CA GLY A 49 5.65 20.90 5.04
C GLY A 49 4.55 21.87 5.52
N LYS A 50 3.26 21.51 5.43
CA LYS A 50 2.16 22.38 5.91
C LYS A 50 1.99 22.37 7.42
N TYR A 51 2.38 21.30 8.09
CA TYR A 51 2.22 21.14 9.54
C TYR A 51 3.59 21.15 10.24
N ARG A 52 3.71 22.00 11.27
CA ARG A 52 4.92 22.07 12.09
C ARG A 52 4.97 20.89 13.05
N TRP A 53 5.94 20.00 12.88
CA TRP A 53 6.20 18.93 13.85
C TRP A 53 6.71 19.54 15.18
N ARG A 54 6.01 19.27 16.29
CA ARG A 54 6.45 19.59 17.66
C ARG A 54 6.95 18.33 18.38
N GLY A 55 8.10 17.80 17.97
CA GLY A 55 8.74 16.65 18.63
C GLY A 55 10.26 16.70 18.52
N SER A 56 10.96 15.88 19.31
CA SER A 56 12.43 15.75 19.27
C SER A 56 12.84 14.41 18.67
N PRO A 57 13.37 14.38 17.42
CA PRO A 57 13.85 13.16 16.79
C PRO A 57 15.00 12.49 17.58
N ALA A 58 15.77 13.27 18.33
CA ALA A 58 16.87 12.78 19.15
C ALA A 58 16.38 11.96 20.35
N ARG A 59 15.27 12.37 21.00
CA ARG A 59 14.65 11.60 22.09
C ARG A 59 14.14 10.25 21.60
N SER A 60 13.34 10.24 20.52
CA SER A 60 12.79 9.00 19.95
C SER A 60 13.85 8.02 19.42
N ARG A 61 15.03 8.51 19.05
CA ARG A 61 16.14 7.64 18.61
C ARG A 61 16.92 7.03 19.78
N LYS A 62 17.09 7.75 20.89
CA LYS A 62 17.77 7.24 22.08
C LYS A 62 16.99 6.11 22.76
N GLU A 63 15.67 6.20 22.78
CA GLU A 63 14.79 5.16 23.37
C GLU A 63 14.82 3.83 22.61
N ARG A 64 15.20 3.83 21.32
CA ARG A 64 15.27 2.60 20.50
C ARG A 64 16.60 1.84 20.60
N GLY A 65 17.65 2.47 21.13
CA GLY A 65 18.97 1.86 21.29
C GLY A 65 19.27 1.40 22.72
N ALA A 66 18.32 1.58 23.65
CA ALA A 66 18.40 1.08 25.01
C ALA A 66 17.60 -0.23 25.10
N GLY A 67 18.18 -1.31 24.58
CA GLY A 67 17.63 -2.66 24.60
C GLY A 67 18.74 -3.66 24.37
#